data_AF-A0A662AE34-F1
#
_entry.id   AF-A0A662AE34-F1
#
_cell.length_a   1.000
_cell.length_b   1.000
_cell.length_c   1.000
_cell.angle_alpha   90.00
_cell.angle_beta   90.00
_cell.angle_gamma   90.00
#
_symmetry.space_group_name_H-M   'P 1'
#
loop_
_entity.id
_entity.type
_entity.pdbx_description
1 polymer ?
#
loop_
_entity_poly.entity_id
_entity_poly.type
_entity_poly.pdbx_seq_one_letter_code
_entity_poly.pdbx_strand_id
1 'polypeptide(L)' 'MCGRYVSIQSVEVIERRFNIRVPSNIDLEPSYNISPGKYAPVITNEKPKELQLFQF' A
#
# COMPACT_ATOMS: atom_id res chain seq x y z
N MET A 1 -8.91 -1.52 -18.90
CA MET A 1 -7.96 -2.41 -18.19
C MET A 1 -6.94 -1.55 -17.47
N CYS A 2 -7.01 -1.48 -16.14
CA CYS A 2 -6.07 -0.69 -15.34
C CYS A 2 -4.86 -1.56 -14.97
N GLY A 3 -3.95 -1.78 -15.92
CA GLY A 3 -2.79 -2.66 -15.72
C GLY A 3 -1.64 -2.00 -14.95
N ARG A 4 -1.72 -0.70 -14.66
CA ARG A 4 -0.68 0.06 -13.95
C ARG A 4 -1.28 1.19 -13.13
N TYR A 5 -0.63 1.55 -12.03
CA TYR A 5 -0.99 2.71 -11.23
C TYR A 5 0.21 3.29 -10.46
N VAL A 6 -0.01 4.45 -9.86
CA VAL A 6 0.98 5.22 -9.09
C VAL A 6 0.63 5.15 -7.60
N SER A 7 1.64 4.90 -6.76
CA SER A 7 1.55 4.95 -5.29
C SER A 7 2.67 5.82 -4.76
N ILE A 8 2.39 7.10 -4.52
CA ILE A 8 3.38 8.13 -4.12
C ILE A 8 3.04 8.80 -2.79
N GLN A 9 2.00 8.33 -2.11
CA GLN A 9 1.55 8.93 -0.86
C GLN A 9 2.49 8.51 0.27
N SER A 10 2.80 9.43 1.17
CA SER A 10 3.57 9.11 2.37
C SER A 10 2.78 8.22 3.32
N VAL A 11 3.51 7.47 4.15
CA VAL A 11 2.95 6.63 5.22
C VAL A 11 1.95 7.42 6.07
N GLU A 12 2.31 8.62 6.50
CA GLU A 12 1.46 9.48 7.34
C GLU A 12 0.11 9.81 6.70
N VAL A 13 0.08 10.05 5.38
CA VAL A 13 -1.15 10.35 4.65
C VAL A 13 -2.04 9.12 4.59
N ILE A 14 -1.45 7.94 4.34
CA ILE A 14 -2.18 6.67 4.27
C ILE A 14 -2.75 6.30 5.65
N GLU A 15 -1.95 6.39 6.72
CA GLU A 15 -2.37 6.10 8.08
C GLU A 15 -3.54 6.98 8.52
N ARG A 16 -3.44 8.31 8.30
CA ARG A 16 -4.52 9.24 8.64
C ARG A 16 -5.77 9.03 7.81
N ARG A 17 -5.63 8.81 6.50
CA ARG A 17 -6.76 8.67 5.57
C ARG A 17 -7.59 7.44 5.87
N PHE A 18 -6.93 6.32 6.17
CA PHE A 18 -7.60 5.04 6.37
C PHE A 18 -7.74 4.66 7.85
N ASN A 19 -7.18 5.45 8.77
CA ASN A 19 -7.15 5.18 10.20
C ASN A 19 -6.62 3.75 10.48
N ILE A 20 -5.45 3.48 9.89
CA ILE A 20 -4.69 2.23 9.96
C ILE A 20 -3.26 2.51 10.43
N ARG A 21 -2.51 1.45 10.75
CA ARG A 21 -1.08 1.51 11.08
C ARG A 21 -0.26 0.84 10.00
N VAL A 22 0.87 1.44 9.63
CA VAL A 22 1.88 0.80 8.78
C VAL A 22 2.91 0.12 9.67
N PRO A 23 3.05 -1.22 9.60
CA PRO A 23 4.10 -1.94 10.31
C PRO A 23 5.50 -1.39 9.99
N SER A 24 6.37 -1.29 11.00
CA SER A 24 7.73 -0.74 10.85
C SER A 24 8.65 -1.55 9.93
N ASN A 25 8.27 -2.78 9.59
CA ASN A 25 8.97 -3.62 8.63
C ASN A 25 8.53 -3.38 7.16
N ILE A 26 7.59 -2.47 6.92
CA ILE A 26 7.13 -2.10 5.58
C ILE A 26 7.61 -0.68 5.30
N ASP A 27 8.51 -0.56 4.32
CA ASP A 27 8.91 0.72 3.77
C ASP A 27 8.10 1.02 2.51
N LEU A 28 7.32 2.10 2.54
CA LEU A 28 6.50 2.52 1.40
C LEU A 28 7.26 3.57 0.59
N GLU A 29 8.09 3.09 -0.32
CA GLU A 29 8.74 3.97 -1.29
C GLU A 29 7.75 4.43 -2.38
N PRO A 30 7.81 5.70 -2.80
CA PRO A 30 7.03 6.19 -3.92
C PRO A 30 7.30 5.40 -5.20
N SER A 31 6.26 4.80 -5.77
CA SER A 31 6.32 4.04 -7.02
C SER A 31 5.38 4.61 -8.07
N TYR A 32 5.95 5.06 -9.18
CA TYR A 32 5.22 5.65 -10.31
C TYR A 32 4.72 4.62 -11.32
N ASN A 33 5.04 3.34 -11.12
CA ASN A 33 4.78 2.28 -12.10
C ASN A 33 4.56 0.91 -11.44
N ILE A 34 3.61 0.84 -10.51
CA ILE A 34 3.18 -0.47 -10.00
C ILE A 34 2.52 -1.22 -11.15
N SER A 35 3.01 -2.43 -11.41
CA SER A 35 2.63 -3.31 -12.51
C SER A 35 2.38 -4.73 -11.98
N PRO A 36 1.68 -5.60 -12.74
CA PRO A 36 1.33 -6.93 -12.28
C PRO A 36 2.59 -7.71 -11.91
N GLY A 37 2.54 -8.44 -10.81
CA GLY A 37 3.65 -9.18 -10.24
C GLY A 37 4.47 -8.39 -9.21
N LYS A 38 4.24 -7.08 -9.05
CA LYS A 38 4.91 -6.25 -8.01
C LYS A 38 4.13 -6.29 -6.70
N TYR A 39 4.86 -6.22 -5.58
CA TYR A 39 4.23 -6.02 -4.28
C TYR A 39 3.65 -4.61 -4.17
N ALA A 40 2.45 -4.55 -3.61
CA ALA A 40 1.63 -3.36 -3.46
C ALA A 40 0.99 -3.33 -2.08
N PRO A 41 0.79 -2.12 -1.51
CA PRO A 41 0.09 -1.97 -0.24
C PRO A 41 -1.41 -2.28 -0.39
N VAL A 42 -1.92 -3.14 0.48
CA VAL A 42 -3.33 -3.55 0.54
C VAL A 42 -3.78 -3.59 2.00
N ILE A 43 -4.99 -3.11 2.25
CA ILE A 43 -5.69 -3.27 3.54
C ILE A 43 -6.74 -4.36 3.31
N THR A 44 -6.64 -5.45 4.04
CA THR A 44 -7.56 -6.60 3.91
C THR A 44 -8.63 -6.59 5.00
N ASN A 45 -9.68 -7.38 4.82
CA ASN A 45 -10.68 -7.58 5.87
C ASN A 45 -10.16 -8.42 7.06
N GLU A 46 -9.11 -9.23 6.86
CA GLU A 46 -8.50 -10.01 7.94
C GLU A 46 -7.75 -9.12 8.94
N LYS A 47 -7.08 -8.09 8.42
CA LYS A 47 -6.38 -7.07 9.23
C LYS A 47 -6.79 -5.65 8.79
N PRO A 48 -8.00 -5.20 9.14
CA PRO A 48 -8.56 -3.94 8.63
C PRO A 48 -7.88 -2.69 9.19
N LYS A 49 -6.98 -2.85 10.17
CA LYS A 49 -6.24 -1.78 10.85
C LYS A 49 -4.74 -1.78 10.58
N GLU A 50 -4.27 -2.68 9.72
CA GLU A 50 -2.86 -2.81 9.39
C GLU A 50 -2.66 -2.83 7.88
N LEU A 51 -1.61 -2.17 7.41
CA LEU A 51 -1.18 -2.28 6.03
C LEU A 51 -0.46 -3.61 5.81
N GLN A 52 -0.74 -4.26 4.68
CA GLN A 52 -0.07 -5.48 4.25
C GLN A 52 0.46 -5.31 2.81
N LEU A 53 1.42 -6.14 2.40
CA LEU A 53 1.90 -6.18 1.03
C LEU A 53 1.38 -7.43 0.32
N PHE A 54 0.77 -7.24 -0.86
CA PHE A 54 0.30 -8.31 -1.73
C PHE A 54 0.78 -8.09 -3.15
N GLN A 55 0.80 -9.16 -3.95
CA GLN A 55 1.18 -9.06 -5.35
C GLN A 55 -0.01 -8.51 -6.15
N PHE A 56 0.21 -7.40 -6.87
CA PHE A 56 -0.75 -6.82 -7.81
C PHE A 56 -0.88 -7.68 -9.07
#